data_AF-A0AAP7TC88-F1
#
_entry.id   AF-A0AAP7TC88-F1
#
_cell.length_a   1.000
_cell.length_b   1.000
_cell.length_c   1.000
_cell.angle_alpha   90.00
_cell.angle_beta   90.00
_cell.angle_gamma   90.00
#
_symmetry.space_group_name_H-M   'P 1'
#
loop_
_entity.id
_entity.type
_entity.pdbx_description
1 polymer ?
#
loop_
_entity_poly.entity_id
_entity_poly.type
_entity_poly.pdbx_seq_one_letter_code
_entity_poly.pdbx_strand_id
1 'polypeptide(L)'
;MKVKHVDQGGLKSNWRKFVDFVKSNGTGAFFEYFFVFHEHECDEAYIFENSLELDEWLDQEFREGHYCEAGDLESSMDEWKVWGLVPESSVEKFPSLYEEARKTSIVIDGETFHRKAATISVEETVLVSASVI
;
A
#
# COMPACT_ATOMS: atom_id res chain seq x y z
N MET A 1 13.92 5.51 4.02
CA MET A 1 12.90 4.85 3.19
C MET A 1 13.58 3.92 2.18
N LYS A 2 13.37 2.61 2.27
CA LYS A 2 13.84 1.68 1.21
C LYS A 2 12.68 1.41 0.26
N VAL A 3 12.51 2.30 -0.70
CA VAL A 3 11.59 2.09 -1.83
C VAL A 3 12.19 1.00 -2.72
N LYS A 4 11.61 -0.20 -2.71
CA LYS A 4 12.04 -1.30 -3.60
C LYS A 4 11.23 -1.27 -4.88
N HIS A 5 11.83 -0.72 -5.93
CA HIS A 5 11.34 -0.92 -7.30
C HIS A 5 11.40 -2.41 -7.66
N VAL A 6 10.27 -3.00 -8.00
CA VAL A 6 10.16 -4.40 -8.41
C VAL A 6 10.36 -4.51 -9.95
N ASP A 7 10.60 -5.67 -10.58
CA ASP A 7 11.10 -5.64 -11.99
C ASP A 7 10.04 -5.28 -13.04
N GLN A 8 10.48 -5.01 -14.27
CA GLN A 8 9.63 -4.89 -15.47
C GLN A 8 9.06 -6.25 -15.95
N GLY A 9 8.75 -7.16 -15.02
CA GLY A 9 8.21 -8.50 -15.31
C GLY A 9 6.68 -8.56 -15.17
N GLY A 10 6.01 -7.41 -15.03
CA GLY A 10 4.60 -7.26 -14.76
C GLY A 10 4.15 -7.69 -13.37
N LEU A 11 2.86 -7.50 -13.11
CA LEU A 11 2.23 -7.68 -11.79
C LEU A 11 2.52 -9.05 -11.15
N LYS A 12 2.52 -10.12 -11.96
CA LYS A 12 2.78 -11.48 -11.45
C LYS A 12 4.23 -11.66 -10.99
N SER A 13 5.20 -11.10 -11.71
CA SER A 13 6.61 -11.13 -11.33
C SER A 13 6.82 -10.29 -10.07
N ASN A 14 6.21 -9.10 -10.05
CA ASN A 14 6.30 -8.16 -8.94
C ASN A 14 5.70 -8.73 -7.66
N TRP A 15 4.53 -9.36 -7.76
CA TRP A 15 3.91 -10.07 -6.65
C TRP A 15 4.80 -11.19 -6.11
N ARG A 16 5.44 -11.98 -6.99
CA ARG A 16 6.35 -13.06 -6.53
C ARG A 16 7.53 -12.48 -5.75
N LYS A 17 8.14 -11.40 -6.22
CA LYS A 17 9.24 -10.73 -5.51
C LYS A 17 8.79 -10.15 -4.17
N PHE A 18 7.58 -9.61 -4.10
CA PHE A 18 6.97 -9.21 -2.84
C PHE A 18 6.85 -10.38 -1.87
N VAL A 19 6.33 -11.52 -2.33
CA VAL A 19 6.24 -12.75 -1.52
C VAL A 19 7.62 -13.20 -1.01
N ASP A 20 8.63 -13.21 -1.87
CA ASP A 20 9.99 -13.60 -1.51
C ASP A 20 10.60 -12.63 -0.47
N PHE A 21 10.36 -11.33 -0.64
CA PHE A 21 10.80 -10.30 0.27
C PHE A 21 10.19 -10.45 1.67
N VAL A 22 8.86 -10.56 1.74
CA VAL A 22 8.13 -10.71 2.99
C VAL A 22 8.57 -11.97 3.75
N LYS A 23 8.77 -13.09 3.04
CA LYS A 23 9.31 -14.33 3.63
C LYS A 23 10.73 -14.18 4.15
N SER A 24 11.55 -13.35 3.51
CA SER A 24 12.94 -13.12 3.93
C SER A 24 13.06 -12.17 5.14
N ASN A 25 12.13 -11.22 5.27
CA ASN A 25 12.12 -10.26 6.37
C ASN A 25 11.36 -10.79 7.61
N GLY A 26 10.44 -11.76 7.45
CA GLY A 26 9.70 -12.38 8.55
C GLY A 26 8.54 -11.52 9.06
N THR A 27 8.03 -11.82 10.25
CA THR A 27 7.01 -11.02 10.94
C THR A 27 7.54 -10.40 12.23
N GLY A 28 6.90 -9.32 12.67
CA GLY A 28 7.28 -8.56 13.85
C GLY A 28 6.14 -7.61 14.23
N ALA A 29 6.10 -7.20 15.50
CA ALA A 29 5.00 -6.39 16.04
C ALA A 29 4.76 -5.05 15.32
N PHE A 30 5.72 -4.61 14.49
CA PHE A 30 5.69 -3.35 13.76
C PHE A 30 5.66 -3.51 12.24
N PHE A 31 5.64 -4.75 11.72
CA PHE A 31 5.60 -4.97 10.28
C PHE A 31 4.18 -4.99 9.76
N GLU A 32 3.88 -4.07 8.85
CA GLU A 32 2.67 -4.00 8.06
C GLU A 32 3.09 -3.92 6.60
N TYR A 33 3.10 -5.07 5.92
CA TYR A 33 3.59 -5.11 4.55
C TYR A 33 2.52 -4.60 3.57
N PHE A 34 2.92 -3.63 2.75
CA PHE A 34 2.11 -3.12 1.64
C PHE A 34 2.79 -3.40 0.31
N PHE A 35 1.99 -3.86 -0.65
CA PHE A 35 2.37 -3.99 -2.04
C PHE A 35 1.59 -2.96 -2.85
N VAL A 36 2.31 -2.01 -3.45
CA VAL A 36 1.72 -0.94 -4.25
C VAL A 36 2.09 -1.15 -5.70
N PHE A 37 1.15 -0.94 -6.62
CA PHE A 37 1.39 -1.06 -8.05
C PHE A 37 0.51 -0.09 -8.84
N HIS A 38 1.00 0.35 -10.00
CA HIS A 38 0.23 1.17 -10.91
C HIS A 38 -0.68 0.29 -11.78
N GLU A 39 -1.97 0.62 -11.87
CA GLU A 39 -2.99 -0.19 -12.56
C GLU A 39 -2.71 -0.35 -14.05
N HIS A 40 -2.22 0.71 -14.70
CA HIS A 40 -1.92 0.72 -16.13
C HIS A 40 -0.48 0.34 -16.45
N GLU A 41 0.41 0.46 -15.46
CA GLU A 41 1.85 0.21 -15.60
C GLU A 41 2.28 -0.79 -14.53
N CYS A 42 1.77 -2.02 -14.65
CA CYS A 42 2.02 -3.09 -13.69
C CYS A 42 3.51 -3.49 -13.52
N ASP A 43 4.39 -2.91 -14.32
CA ASP A 43 5.85 -2.99 -14.19
C ASP A 43 6.39 -2.08 -13.08
N GLU A 44 5.66 -1.03 -12.74
CA GLU A 44 5.94 -0.15 -11.63
C GLU A 44 5.22 -0.64 -10.37
N ALA A 45 6.02 -1.13 -9.42
CA ALA A 45 5.54 -1.59 -8.15
C ALA A 45 6.54 -1.31 -7.03
N TYR A 46 6.00 -1.15 -5.84
CA TYR A 46 6.70 -0.77 -4.63
C TYR A 46 6.30 -1.66 -3.45
N ILE A 47 7.20 -1.77 -2.49
CA ILE A 47 6.99 -2.54 -1.26
C ILE A 47 7.32 -1.65 -0.07
N PHE A 48 6.42 -1.63 0.91
CA PHE A 48 6.59 -0.91 2.17
C PHE A 48 6.45 -1.87 3.35
N GLU A 49 7.21 -1.63 4.41
CA GLU A 49 7.23 -2.49 5.61
C GLU A 49 6.33 -1.95 6.73
N ASN A 50 5.81 -0.73 6.58
CA ASN A 50 4.88 -0.09 7.52
C ASN A 50 4.08 1.03 6.83
N SER A 51 3.03 1.49 7.51
CA SER A 51 2.12 2.55 7.03
C SER A 51 2.80 3.91 6.91
N LEU A 52 3.72 4.26 7.81
CA LEU A 52 4.43 5.55 7.74
C LEU A 52 5.25 5.69 6.45
N GLU A 53 5.99 4.65 6.05
CA GLU A 53 6.74 4.68 4.79
C GLU A 53 5.83 4.75 3.55
N LEU A 54 4.65 4.12 3.62
CA LEU A 54 3.65 4.21 2.56
C LEU A 54 3.07 5.62 2.47
N ASP A 55 2.72 6.22 3.60
CA ASP A 55 2.12 7.56 3.67
C ASP A 55 3.11 8.64 3.21
N GLU A 56 4.38 8.54 3.63
CA GLU A 56 5.47 9.43 3.16
C GLU A 56 5.64 9.34 1.64
N TRP A 57 5.58 8.13 1.08
CA TRP A 57 5.68 7.93 -0.36
C TRP A 57 4.44 8.45 -1.10
N LEU A 58 3.23 8.20 -0.60
CA LEU A 58 1.99 8.70 -1.21
C LEU A 58 1.94 10.23 -1.23
N ASP A 59 2.38 10.92 -0.16
CA ASP A 59 2.46 12.39 -0.14
C ASP A 59 3.48 12.91 -1.15
N GLN A 60 4.62 12.22 -1.29
CA GLN A 60 5.62 12.58 -2.30
C GLN A 60 5.06 12.38 -3.71
N GLU A 61 4.47 11.23 -4.00
CA GLU A 61 3.88 10.88 -5.30
C GLU A 61 2.74 11.84 -5.65
N PHE A 62 1.88 12.17 -4.68
CA PHE A 62 0.81 13.15 -4.84
C PHE A 62 1.32 14.52 -5.31
N ARG A 63 2.41 15.01 -4.70
CA ARG A 63 2.99 16.32 -5.01
C ARG A 63 3.77 16.33 -6.32
N GLU A 64 4.57 15.30 -6.56
CA GLU A 64 5.43 15.20 -7.74
C GLU A 64 4.64 14.83 -9.00
N GLY A 65 3.58 14.03 -8.86
CA GLY A 65 2.64 13.66 -9.92
C GLY A 65 1.62 14.74 -10.27
N HIS A 66 1.66 15.90 -9.62
CA HIS A 66 0.72 17.03 -9.84
C HIS A 66 -0.75 16.68 -9.61
N TYR A 67 -1.03 15.71 -8.73
CA TYR A 67 -2.38 15.25 -8.42
C TYR A 67 -3.27 16.31 -7.74
N CYS A 68 -2.66 17.33 -7.14
CA CYS A 68 -3.36 18.50 -6.61
C CYS A 68 -4.10 19.31 -7.68
N GLU A 69 -3.76 19.14 -8.96
CA GLU A 69 -4.45 19.80 -10.08
C GLU A 69 -5.64 18.98 -10.61
N ALA A 70 -5.90 17.80 -10.04
CA ALA A 70 -7.02 16.96 -10.42
C ALA A 70 -8.36 17.66 -10.14
N GLY A 71 -9.32 17.48 -11.06
CA GLY A 71 -10.68 18.02 -10.90
C GLY A 71 -11.48 17.32 -9.79
N ASP A 72 -11.08 16.12 -9.41
CA ASP A 72 -11.60 15.35 -8.28
C ASP A 72 -10.42 14.80 -7.47
N LEU A 73 -10.23 15.32 -6.26
CA LEU A 73 -9.13 14.93 -5.38
C LEU A 73 -9.34 13.54 -4.80
N GLU A 74 -10.59 13.13 -4.55
CA GLU A 74 -10.89 11.85 -3.91
C GLU A 74 -10.45 10.66 -4.77
N SER A 75 -10.56 10.79 -6.09
CA SER A 75 -10.16 9.78 -7.08
C SER A 75 -8.83 10.11 -7.77
N SER A 76 -8.12 11.14 -7.31
CA SER A 76 -6.95 11.67 -8.01
C SER A 76 -5.83 10.65 -8.18
N MET A 77 -5.66 9.72 -7.24
CA MET A 77 -4.61 8.69 -7.25
C MET A 77 -5.17 7.27 -7.49
N ASP A 78 -6.34 7.13 -8.12
CA ASP A 78 -7.00 5.85 -8.30
C ASP A 78 -6.17 4.85 -9.12
N GLU A 79 -5.26 5.30 -9.98
CA GLU A 79 -4.33 4.44 -10.70
C GLU A 79 -3.42 3.62 -9.78
N TRP A 80 -3.14 4.11 -8.57
CA TRP A 80 -2.30 3.44 -7.60
C TRP A 80 -3.14 2.48 -6.77
N LYS A 81 -2.80 1.19 -6.83
CA LYS A 81 -3.48 0.15 -6.08
C LYS A 81 -2.60 -0.31 -4.93
N VAL A 82 -3.17 -0.38 -3.73
CA VAL A 82 -2.47 -0.80 -2.51
C VAL A 82 -3.07 -2.09 -1.99
N TRP A 83 -2.25 -3.11 -1.80
CA TRP A 83 -2.61 -4.33 -1.08
C TRP A 83 -1.81 -4.45 0.22
N GLY A 84 -2.52 -4.43 1.35
CA GLY A 84 -1.95 -4.74 2.66
C GLY A 84 -2.04 -6.25 2.96
N LEU A 85 -1.01 -6.79 3.62
CA LEU A 85 -1.07 -8.13 4.19
C LEU A 85 -1.69 -8.12 5.58
N VAL A 86 -2.61 -9.05 5.81
CA VAL A 86 -3.33 -9.21 7.07
C VAL A 86 -3.18 -10.66 7.55
N PRO A 87 -2.76 -10.90 8.81
CA PRO A 87 -2.67 -12.26 9.34
C PRO A 87 -4.05 -12.94 9.43
N GLU A 88 -4.11 -14.25 9.18
CA GLU A 88 -5.34 -15.06 9.26
C GLU A 88 -5.99 -14.93 10.66
N SER A 89 -5.19 -14.83 11.73
CA SER A 89 -5.72 -14.60 13.08
C SER A 89 -6.50 -13.28 13.24
N SER A 90 -6.08 -12.21 12.56
CA SER A 90 -6.83 -10.94 12.54
C SER A 90 -8.13 -11.06 11.75
N VAL A 91 -8.12 -11.80 10.64
CA VAL A 91 -9.31 -12.06 9.82
C VAL A 91 -10.34 -12.87 10.63
N GLU A 92 -9.90 -13.92 11.33
CA GLU A 92 -10.77 -14.74 12.18
C GLU A 92 -11.33 -13.95 13.38
N LYS A 93 -10.50 -13.08 13.96
CA LYS A 93 -10.91 -12.25 15.12
C LYS A 93 -11.89 -11.15 14.74
N PHE A 94 -11.76 -10.59 13.54
CA PHE A 94 -12.56 -9.44 13.08
C PHE A 94 -13.12 -9.64 11.66
N PRO A 95 -13.98 -10.66 11.44
CA PRO A 95 -14.41 -11.04 10.10
C PRO A 95 -15.15 -9.92 9.35
N SER A 96 -15.93 -9.09 10.05
CA SER A 96 -16.64 -7.95 9.44
C SER A 96 -15.70 -6.84 8.95
N LEU A 97 -14.54 -6.65 9.59
CA LEU A 97 -13.52 -5.69 9.15
C LEU A 97 -12.73 -6.19 7.94
N TYR A 98 -12.69 -7.51 7.73
CA TYR A 98 -11.85 -8.17 6.74
C TYR A 98 -12.67 -9.00 5.73
N GLU A 99 -13.95 -8.67 5.51
CA GLU A 99 -14.85 -9.41 4.62
C GLU A 99 -14.31 -9.53 3.19
N GLU A 100 -13.67 -8.47 2.68
CA GLU A 100 -13.06 -8.45 1.35
C GLU A 100 -11.62 -8.99 1.30
N ALA A 101 -11.06 -9.43 2.42
CA ALA A 101 -9.70 -9.96 2.47
C ALA A 101 -9.63 -11.31 1.75
N ARG A 102 -8.71 -11.43 0.80
CA ARG A 102 -8.52 -12.64 -0.01
C ARG A 102 -7.33 -13.44 0.51
N LYS A 103 -7.55 -14.72 0.82
CA LYS A 103 -6.50 -15.63 1.26
C LYS A 103 -5.37 -15.73 0.24
N THR A 104 -4.12 -15.72 0.69
CA THR A 104 -2.94 -15.88 -0.18
C THR A 104 -2.22 -17.20 0.11
N SER A 105 -1.18 -17.51 -0.66
CA SER A 105 -0.24 -18.62 -0.37
C SER A 105 0.94 -18.20 0.50
N ILE A 106 0.93 -16.97 1.03
CA ILE A 106 1.97 -16.45 1.92
C ILE A 106 1.77 -17.06 3.30
N VAL A 107 2.80 -17.72 3.80
CA VAL A 107 2.88 -18.25 5.16
C VAL A 107 4.19 -17.76 5.77
N ILE A 108 4.11 -17.12 6.93
CA ILE A 108 5.27 -16.59 7.66
C ILE A 108 5.14 -17.07 9.10
N ASP A 109 6.19 -17.67 9.65
CA ASP A 109 6.20 -18.20 11.03
C ASP A 109 5.03 -19.15 11.36
N GLY A 110 4.50 -19.85 10.35
CA GLY A 110 3.37 -20.78 10.48
C GLY A 110 1.98 -20.13 10.36
N GLU A 111 1.90 -18.81 10.22
CA GLU A 111 0.66 -18.06 10.04
C GLU A 111 0.41 -17.76 8.56
N THR A 112 -0.81 -18.03 8.08
CA THR A 112 -1.22 -17.66 6.71
C THR A 112 -1.59 -16.18 6.65
N PHE A 113 -1.27 -15.53 5.54
CA PHE A 113 -1.64 -14.13 5.31
C PHE A 113 -2.69 -13.99 4.21
N HIS A 114 -3.61 -13.07 4.42
CA HIS A 114 -4.58 -12.59 3.45
C HIS A 114 -4.07 -11.28 2.86
N ARG A 115 -4.50 -10.95 1.63
CA ARG A 115 -4.34 -9.62 1.06
C ARG A 115 -5.67 -8.88 1.15
N LYS A 116 -5.63 -7.61 1.51
CA LYS A 116 -6.79 -6.71 1.49
C LYS A 116 -6.43 -5.47 0.69
N ALA A 117 -7.35 -5.02 -0.16
CA ALA A 117 -7.19 -3.73 -0.82
C ALA A 117 -7.32 -2.61 0.22
N ALA A 118 -6.35 -1.71 0.24
CA ALA A 118 -6.42 -0.45 0.97
C ALA A 118 -6.82 0.65 0.00
N THR A 119 -7.69 1.54 0.46
CA THR A 119 -8.10 2.73 -0.28
C THR A 119 -7.10 3.84 0.00
N ILE A 120 -6.62 4.51 -1.04
CA ILE A 120 -5.90 5.77 -0.90
C ILE A 120 -6.96 6.85 -0.74
N SER A 121 -6.85 7.65 0.31
CA SER A 121 -7.77 8.77 0.56
C SER A 121 -6.94 10.04 0.70
N VAL A 122 -7.05 10.92 -0.29
CA VAL A 122 -6.39 12.22 -0.27
C VAL A 122 -7.27 13.18 0.54
N GLU A 123 -6.72 13.71 1.64
CA GLU A 123 -7.40 14.70 2.48
C GLU A 123 -6.64 16.03 2.45
N GLU A 124 -7.24 17.08 1.88
CA GLU A 124 -6.65 18.42 1.95
C GLU A 124 -6.88 19.07 3.32
N THR A 125 -5.78 19.40 4.01
CA THR A 125 -5.84 20.27 5.19
C THR A 125 -5.63 21.72 4.78
N VAL A 126 -6.70 22.51 4.73
CA VAL A 126 -6.60 23.95 4.45
C VAL A 126 -6.12 24.70 5.70
N LEU A 127 -4.89 25.23 5.67
CA LEU A 127 -4.38 26.15 6.68
C LEU A 127 -4.60 27.60 6.25
N VAL A 128 -5.68 28.22 6.73
CA VAL A 128 -5.96 29.65 6.49
C VAL A 128 -5.29 30.50 7.55
N SER A 129 -4.39 31.39 7.14
CA SER A 129 -3.87 32.46 8.02
C SER A 129 -4.18 33.82 7.39
N ALA A 130 -4.85 34.69 8.14
CA ALA A 130 -5.11 36.07 7.77
C ALA A 130 -4.28 36.97 8.68
N SER A 131 -3.37 37.74 8.08
CA SER A 131 -2.64 38.79 8.78
C SER A 131 -3.12 40.14 8.25
N VAL A 132 -3.53 41.04 9.15
CA VAL A 132 -3.78 42.44 8.82
C VAL A 132 -2.52 43.20 9.22
N ILE A 133 -1.94 43.94 8.27
CA ILE A 133 -0.78 44.81 8.51
C ILE A 133 -1.19 45.95 9.44
#